data_AF-A0A0F9XH27-F1
#
_entry.id   AF-A0A0F9XH27-F1
#
_cell.length_a   1.000
_cell.length_b   1.000
_cell.length_c   1.000
_cell.angle_alpha   90.00
_cell.angle_beta   90.00
_cell.angle_gamma   90.00
#
_symmetry.space_group_name_H-M   'P 1'
#
loop_
_entity.id
_entity.type
_entity.pdbx_description
1 polymer ?
#
loop_
_entity_poly.entity_id
_entity_poly.type
_entity_poly.pdbx_seq_one_letter_code
_entity_poly.pdbx_strand_id
1 'polypeptide(L)'
;MSEYLWEDVGKGVWMWHIHHTRLLELSSEPLLVRAKYIRENKPEEEINLRLRMMRPVKNPDRIPEKVKEAGKAHDEVRKAYKEAGKAYDAAGKVYDEALKAHNKALSQHSKEIEELHREECDSGCPWNGTSIC
;
A
#
# COMPACT_ATOMS: atom_id res chain seq x y z
N MET A 1 32.37 15.58 -10.59
CA MET A 1 31.51 14.64 -9.86
C MET A 1 30.52 15.46 -9.05
N SER A 2 29.26 15.03 -8.93
CA SER A 2 28.21 15.79 -8.23
C SER A 2 28.61 16.01 -6.77
N GLU A 3 28.60 17.26 -6.28
CA GLU A 3 28.91 17.63 -4.87
C GLU A 3 27.89 17.11 -3.83
N TYR A 4 26.96 16.23 -4.22
CA TYR A 4 25.89 15.74 -3.37
C TYR A 4 25.96 14.22 -3.23
N LEU A 5 26.09 13.74 -2.00
CA LEU A 5 25.84 12.35 -1.66
C LEU A 5 24.32 12.18 -1.44
N TRP A 6 23.71 11.14 -2.02
CA TRP A 6 22.27 10.88 -1.83
C TRP A 6 21.89 10.57 -0.37
N GLU A 7 22.89 10.28 0.45
CA GLU A 7 22.78 10.02 1.88
C GLU A 7 22.33 11.27 2.65
N ASP A 8 22.65 12.46 2.14
CA ASP A 8 22.33 13.74 2.78
C ASP A 8 20.94 14.28 2.40
N VAL A 9 20.26 13.67 1.41
CA VAL A 9 18.96 14.15 0.91
C VAL A 9 17.82 13.39 1.58
N GLY A 10 17.25 14.04 2.59
CA GLY A 10 16.08 13.55 3.34
C GLY A 10 14.74 13.63 2.58
N LYS A 11 13.66 13.39 3.33
CA LYS A 11 12.27 13.56 2.86
C LYS A 11 11.88 15.04 2.79
N GLY A 12 10.89 15.38 1.96
CA GLY A 12 10.34 16.73 1.84
C GLY A 12 11.23 17.69 1.03
N VAL A 13 12.14 17.16 0.22
CA VAL A 13 13.02 17.95 -0.65
C VAL A 13 12.44 17.97 -2.05
N TRP A 14 12.40 19.13 -2.69
CA TRP A 14 12.01 19.23 -4.10
C TRP A 14 13.10 18.67 -5.01
N MET A 15 12.71 17.78 -5.91
CA MET A 15 13.64 17.01 -6.73
C MET A 15 13.20 17.00 -8.19
N TRP A 16 14.19 17.05 -9.07
CA TRP A 16 14.04 16.69 -10.48
C TRP A 16 14.08 15.17 -10.64
N HIS A 17 13.17 14.63 -11.45
CA HIS A 17 13.23 13.26 -11.97
C HIS A 17 13.39 12.13 -10.93
N ILE A 18 12.76 12.21 -9.75
CA ILE A 18 12.66 11.07 -8.82
C ILE A 18 12.00 9.87 -9.53
N HIS A 19 10.93 10.17 -10.27
CA HIS A 19 10.25 9.25 -11.17
C HIS A 19 10.52 9.70 -12.62
N HIS A 20 10.87 8.76 -13.51
CA HIS A 20 11.20 9.07 -14.91
C HIS A 20 10.02 9.66 -15.71
N THR A 21 8.79 9.54 -15.20
CA THR A 21 7.57 10.13 -15.78
C THR A 21 7.22 11.50 -15.20
N ARG A 22 7.99 12.02 -14.23
CA ARG A 22 7.71 13.28 -13.54
C ARG A 22 8.91 14.20 -13.63
N LEU A 23 8.65 15.46 -13.98
CA LEU A 23 9.70 16.48 -14.01
C LEU A 23 10.11 16.88 -12.58
N LEU A 24 9.13 17.23 -11.74
CA LEU A 24 9.31 17.77 -10.40
C LEU A 24 8.45 17.00 -9.41
N GLU A 25 9.02 16.67 -8.25
CA GLU A 25 8.30 16.01 -7.17
C GLU A 25 8.91 16.32 -5.81
N LEU A 26 8.07 16.36 -4.77
CA LEU A 26 8.50 16.43 -3.38
C LEU A 26 8.89 15.03 -2.89
N SER A 27 10.10 14.87 -2.37
CA SER A 27 10.59 13.54 -1.96
C SER A 27 9.76 12.95 -0.82
N SER A 28 9.19 11.77 -1.05
CA SER A 28 8.39 11.03 -0.09
C SER A 28 9.22 10.21 0.92
N GLU A 29 10.47 9.94 0.56
CA GLU A 29 11.42 9.06 1.25
C GLU A 29 12.85 9.61 1.06
N PRO A 30 13.83 9.16 1.88
CA PRO A 30 15.23 9.51 1.67
C PRO A 30 15.72 9.06 0.28
N LEU A 31 16.56 9.87 -0.35
CA LEU A 31 16.96 9.63 -1.73
C LEU A 31 17.79 8.36 -1.91
N LEU A 32 18.53 7.96 -0.86
CA LEU A 32 19.26 6.70 -0.82
C LEU A 32 18.32 5.49 -1.01
N VAL A 33 17.12 5.50 -0.42
CA VAL A 33 16.12 4.44 -0.58
C VAL A 33 15.72 4.33 -2.04
N ARG A 34 15.43 5.48 -2.66
CA ARG A 34 15.07 5.53 -4.08
C ARG A 34 16.19 5.05 -4.99
N ALA A 35 17.42 5.46 -4.71
CA ALA A 35 18.59 5.03 -5.45
C ALA A 35 18.83 3.52 -5.35
N LYS A 36 18.65 2.94 -4.16
CA LYS A 36 18.68 1.48 -3.96
C LYS A 36 17.62 0.79 -4.81
N TYR A 37 16.38 1.26 -4.74
CA TYR A 37 15.28 0.73 -5.56
C TYR A 37 15.59 0.79 -7.07
N ILE A 38 16.16 1.89 -7.56
CA ILE A 38 16.56 2.03 -8.97
C ILE A 38 17.57 0.95 -9.36
N ARG A 39 18.59 0.70 -8.54
CA ARG A 39 19.61 -0.32 -8.81
C ARG A 39 19.05 -1.74 -8.80
N GLU A 40 18.11 -2.03 -7.91
CA GLU A 40 17.60 -3.38 -7.69
C GLU A 40 16.45 -3.75 -8.64
N ASN A 41 15.71 -2.77 -9.18
CA ASN A 41 14.42 -3.03 -9.81
C ASN A 41 14.24 -2.41 -11.21
N LYS A 42 15.23 -1.68 -11.75
CA LYS A 42 15.11 -1.02 -13.06
C LYS A 42 15.99 -1.68 -14.10
N PRO A 43 15.63 -1.60 -15.40
CA PRO A 43 16.46 -2.13 -16.48
C PRO A 43 17.87 -1.55 -16.41
N GLU A 44 18.88 -2.39 -16.62
CA GLU A 44 20.29 -2.07 -16.40
C GLU A 44 20.73 -0.82 -17.19
N GLU A 45 20.27 -0.74 -18.44
CA GLU A 45 20.50 0.35 -19.37
C GLU A 45 19.93 1.70 -18.89
N GLU A 46 18.93 1.67 -18.01
CA GLU A 46 18.29 2.87 -17.48
C GLU A 46 18.87 3.35 -16.14
N ILE A 47 19.55 2.48 -15.40
CA ILE A 47 20.02 2.77 -14.02
C ILE A 47 20.90 4.02 -14.00
N ASN A 48 21.93 4.05 -14.84
CA ASN A 48 22.90 5.15 -14.86
C ASN A 48 22.26 6.48 -15.20
N LEU A 49 21.35 6.50 -16.17
CA LEU A 49 20.64 7.71 -16.56
C LEU A 49 19.72 8.20 -15.43
N ARG A 50 18.92 7.30 -14.85
CA ARG A 50 17.98 7.66 -13.77
C ARG A 50 18.70 8.21 -12.55
N LEU A 51 19.76 7.53 -12.11
CA LEU A 51 20.59 7.97 -10.99
C LEU A 51 21.26 9.33 -11.26
N ARG A 52 21.71 9.58 -12.50
CA ARG A 52 22.32 10.85 -12.89
C ARG A 52 21.31 12.01 -12.91
N MET A 53 20.08 11.75 -13.34
CA MET A 53 19.04 12.78 -13.53
C MET A 53 18.29 13.12 -12.25
N MET A 54 18.21 12.19 -11.31
CA MET A 54 17.57 12.38 -10.01
C MET A 54 18.37 13.36 -9.14
N ARG A 55 17.93 14.62 -9.04
CA ARG A 55 18.71 15.72 -8.42
C ARG A 55 17.85 16.67 -7.60
N PRO A 56 18.35 17.22 -6.49
CA PRO A 56 17.65 18.29 -5.79
C PRO A 56 17.47 19.53 -6.66
N VAL A 57 16.34 20.21 -6.45
CA VAL A 57 16.11 21.56 -7.00
C VAL A 57 17.07 22.52 -6.30
N LYS A 58 17.99 23.14 -7.05
CA LYS A 58 19.01 24.03 -6.49
C LYS A 58 18.45 25.31 -5.85
N ASN A 59 17.33 25.80 -6.37
CA ASN A 59 16.65 27.00 -5.85
C ASN A 59 15.15 26.72 -5.73
N PRO A 60 14.71 26.09 -4.62
CA PRO A 60 13.31 25.70 -4.42
C PRO A 60 12.38 26.91 -4.26
N ASP A 61 12.90 28.09 -3.90
CA ASP A 61 12.10 29.32 -3.76
C ASP A 61 11.52 29.81 -5.09
N ARG A 62 12.14 29.41 -6.21
CA ARG A 62 11.64 29.70 -7.57
C ARG A 62 10.50 28.78 -8.00
N ILE A 63 10.16 27.77 -7.22
CA ILE A 63 8.99 26.92 -7.50
C ILE A 63 7.73 27.75 -7.18
N PRO A 64 6.75 27.84 -8.10
CA PRO A 64 5.52 28.57 -7.85
C PRO A 64 4.84 28.13 -6.55
N GLU A 65 4.33 29.07 -5.75
CA GLU A 65 3.77 28.77 -4.42
C GLU A 65 2.65 27.72 -4.48
N LYS A 66 1.74 27.84 -5.46
CA LYS A 66 0.67 26.86 -5.69
C LYS A 66 1.18 25.43 -5.92
N VAL A 67 2.35 25.27 -6.56
CA VAL A 67 2.99 23.96 -6.75
C VAL A 67 3.54 23.44 -5.41
N LYS A 68 4.11 24.34 -4.58
CA LYS A 68 4.61 23.98 -3.26
C LYS A 68 3.48 23.51 -2.33
N GLU A 69 2.38 24.25 -2.30
CA GLU A 69 1.16 23.92 -1.55
C GLU A 69 0.56 22.58 -1.99
N ALA A 70 0.36 22.41 -3.30
CA ALA A 70 -0.20 21.17 -3.85
C ALA A 70 0.69 19.95 -3.57
N GLY A 71 2.02 20.10 -3.64
CA GLY A 71 2.96 19.02 -3.32
C GLY A 71 2.93 18.62 -1.85
N LYS A 72 2.83 19.59 -0.93
CA LYS A 72 2.67 19.31 0.50
C LYS A 72 1.35 18.58 0.78
N ALA A 73 0.25 19.08 0.25
CA ALA A 73 -1.06 18.45 0.40
C ALA A 73 -1.08 17.03 -0.16
N HIS A 74 -0.48 16.81 -1.34
CA HIS A 74 -0.34 15.48 -1.93
C HIS A 74 0.49 14.54 -1.03
N ASP A 75 1.60 15.00 -0.44
CA ASP A 75 2.42 14.17 0.47
C ASP A 75 1.67 13.80 1.77
N GLU A 76 0.86 14.72 2.30
CA GLU A 76 0.00 14.46 3.47
C GLU A 76 -1.06 13.41 3.17
N VAL A 77 -1.80 13.57 2.07
CA VAL A 77 -2.82 12.59 1.62
C VAL A 77 -2.17 11.22 1.36
N ARG A 78 -1.00 11.18 0.73
CA ARG A 78 -0.26 9.93 0.49
C ARG A 78 0.11 9.21 1.79
N LYS A 79 0.52 9.94 2.84
CA LYS A 79 0.79 9.35 4.16
C LYS A 79 -0.48 8.78 4.78
N ALA A 80 -1.57 9.54 4.77
CA ALA A 80 -2.86 9.09 5.29
C ALA A 80 -3.35 7.82 4.55
N TYR A 81 -3.24 7.80 3.23
CA TYR A 81 -3.58 6.63 2.41
C TYR A 81 -2.74 5.40 2.77
N LYS A 82 -1.43 5.57 3.00
CA LYS A 82 -0.55 4.47 3.41
C LYS A 82 -0.95 3.89 4.78
N GLU A 83 -1.28 4.73 5.75
CA GLU A 83 -1.72 4.25 7.07
C GLU A 83 -3.10 3.59 7.00
N ALA A 84 -4.02 4.11 6.18
CA ALA A 84 -5.31 3.46 5.92
C ALA A 84 -5.13 2.06 5.30
N GLY A 85 -4.19 1.90 4.37
CA GLY A 85 -3.85 0.59 3.80
C GLY A 85 -3.37 -0.41 4.86
N LYS A 86 -2.48 0.00 5.77
CA LYS A 86 -2.04 -0.87 6.88
C LYS A 86 -3.19 -1.26 7.81
N ALA A 87 -4.09 -0.32 8.11
CA ALA A 87 -5.26 -0.59 8.94
C ALA A 87 -6.19 -1.59 8.27
N TYR A 88 -6.40 -1.45 6.95
CA TYR A 88 -7.16 -2.40 6.15
C TYR A 88 -6.53 -3.79 6.16
N ASP A 89 -5.21 -3.90 5.94
CA ASP A 89 -4.49 -5.18 5.98
C ASP A 89 -4.59 -5.85 7.37
N ALA A 90 -4.51 -5.05 8.45
CA ALA A 90 -4.67 -5.55 9.81
C ALA A 90 -6.10 -6.06 10.07
N ALA A 91 -7.12 -5.31 9.62
CA ALA A 91 -8.52 -5.72 9.72
C ALA A 91 -8.79 -7.01 8.93
N GLY A 92 -8.21 -7.16 7.74
CA GLY A 92 -8.31 -8.38 6.94
C GLY A 92 -7.79 -9.61 7.67
N LYS A 93 -6.64 -9.50 8.36
CA LYS A 93 -6.10 -10.63 9.16
C LYS A 93 -7.03 -11.05 10.29
N VAL A 94 -7.58 -10.08 11.03
CA VAL A 94 -8.52 -10.37 12.12
C VAL A 94 -9.81 -10.99 11.57
N TYR A 95 -10.30 -10.51 10.43
CA TYR A 95 -11.44 -11.09 9.73
C TYR A 95 -11.19 -12.55 9.34
N ASP A 96 -10.04 -12.85 8.73
CA ASP A 96 -9.69 -14.21 8.31
C ASP A 96 -9.58 -15.18 9.50
N GLU A 97 -8.98 -14.71 10.61
CA GLU A 97 -8.90 -15.50 11.84
C GLU A 97 -10.29 -15.77 12.45
N ALA A 98 -11.14 -14.74 12.50
CA ALA A 98 -12.51 -14.87 13.00
C ALA A 98 -13.35 -15.81 12.13
N LEU A 99 -13.26 -15.69 10.81
CA LEU A 99 -13.95 -16.56 9.86
C LEU A 99 -13.50 -18.01 10.02
N LYS A 100 -12.19 -18.24 10.17
CA LYS A 100 -11.65 -19.59 10.42
C LYS A 100 -12.15 -20.17 11.74
N ALA A 101 -12.19 -19.37 12.81
CA ALA A 101 -12.71 -19.81 14.10
C ALA A 101 -14.21 -20.14 14.02
N HIS A 102 -15.00 -19.30 13.36
CA HIS A 102 -16.43 -19.50 13.14
C HIS A 102 -16.70 -20.79 12.35
N ASN A 103 -16.04 -20.97 11.21
CA ASN A 103 -16.19 -22.17 10.39
C ASN A 103 -15.77 -23.44 11.13
N LYS A 104 -14.70 -23.36 11.94
CA LYS A 104 -14.29 -24.47 12.79
C LYS A 104 -15.37 -24.82 13.82
N ALA A 105 -15.94 -23.83 14.49
CA ALA A 105 -17.02 -24.04 15.47
C ALA A 105 -18.26 -24.66 14.80
N LEU A 106 -18.70 -24.14 13.66
CA LEU A 106 -19.81 -24.72 12.88
C LEU A 106 -19.53 -26.17 12.49
N SER A 107 -18.31 -26.47 12.03
CA SER A 107 -17.94 -27.84 11.67
C SER A 107 -17.95 -28.79 12.88
N GLN A 108 -17.40 -28.35 14.01
CA GLN A 108 -17.35 -29.12 15.25
C GLN A 108 -18.73 -29.41 15.84
N HIS A 109 -19.68 -28.49 15.68
CA HIS A 109 -21.05 -28.59 16.18
C HIS A 109 -22.08 -28.86 15.08
N SER A 110 -21.64 -29.39 13.94
CA SER A 110 -22.51 -29.60 12.78
C SER A 110 -23.68 -30.52 13.08
N LYS A 111 -23.51 -31.53 13.93
CA LYS A 111 -24.59 -32.47 14.28
C LYS A 111 -25.68 -31.78 15.10
N GLU A 112 -25.30 -31.02 16.11
CA GLU A 112 -26.22 -30.28 16.97
C GLU A 112 -27.00 -29.22 16.16
N ILE A 113 -26.34 -28.57 15.20
CA ILE A 113 -26.97 -27.61 14.29
C ILE A 113 -27.95 -28.32 13.34
N GLU A 114 -27.59 -29.48 12.80
CA GLU A 114 -28.47 -30.29 11.96
C GLU A 114 -29.67 -30.84 12.73
N GLU A 115 -29.49 -31.21 14.00
CA GLU A 115 -30.57 -31.60 14.91
C GLU A 115 -31.55 -30.45 15.13
N LEU A 116 -31.04 -29.27 15.49
CA LEU A 116 -31.86 -28.06 15.64
C LEU A 116 -32.61 -27.72 14.35
N HIS A 117 -31.93 -27.77 13.20
CA HIS A 117 -32.57 -27.53 11.90
C HIS A 117 -33.72 -28.52 11.63
N ARG A 118 -33.58 -29.81 11.97
CA ARG A 118 -34.68 -30.78 11.82
C ARG A 118 -35.87 -30.51 12.74
N GLU A 119 -35.63 -29.92 13.91
CA GLU A 119 -36.70 -29.57 14.86
C GLU A 119 -37.47 -28.31 14.43
N GLU A 120 -36.78 -27.32 13.89
CA GLU A 120 -37.35 -26.01 13.58
C GLU A 120 -37.80 -25.85 12.11
N CYS A 121 -37.20 -26.58 11.18
CA CYS A 121 -37.44 -26.37 9.75
C CYS A 121 -38.65 -27.15 9.22
N ASP A 122 -39.33 -26.58 8.24
CA ASP A 122 -40.53 -27.16 7.64
C ASP A 122 -40.26 -28.54 7.01
N SER A 123 -41.28 -29.39 7.02
CA SER A 123 -41.23 -30.77 6.49
C SER A 123 -40.90 -30.87 5.00
N GLY A 124 -40.92 -29.75 4.27
CA GLY A 124 -40.55 -29.66 2.85
C GLY A 124 -39.14 -29.13 2.61
N CYS A 125 -38.29 -29.03 3.63
CA CYS A 125 -36.95 -28.46 3.49
C CYS A 125 -36.10 -29.26 2.48
N PRO A 126 -35.53 -28.62 1.43
CA PRO A 126 -34.69 -29.30 0.43
C PRO A 126 -33.23 -29.48 0.89
N TRP A 127 -32.92 -29.16 2.15
CA TRP A 127 -31.58 -29.34 2.70
C TRP A 127 -31.23 -30.82 2.87
N ASN A 128 -30.13 -31.26 2.26
CA ASN A 128 -29.66 -32.65 2.29
C ASN A 128 -28.45 -32.89 3.23
N GLY A 129 -28.07 -31.90 4.04
CA GLY A 129 -26.86 -31.93 4.87
C GLY A 129 -25.62 -31.32 4.22
N THR A 130 -25.67 -30.97 2.93
CA THR A 130 -24.53 -30.35 2.20
C THR A 130 -24.96 -29.21 1.28
N SER A 131 -26.15 -29.30 0.70
CA SER A 131 -26.73 -28.27 -0.16
C SER A 131 -28.26 -28.29 -0.07
N ILE A 132 -28.89 -27.24 -0.59
CA ILE A 132 -30.32 -27.18 -0.84
C ILE A 132 -30.57 -27.70 -2.26
N CYS A 133 -31.41 -28.71 -2.44
CA CYS A 133 -31.68 -29.36 -3.73
C CYS A 133 -33.05 -30.02 -3.79
#